data_AF-A0A949FM68-F1
#
_entry.id   AF-A0A949FM68-F1
#
_cell.length_a   1.000
_cell.length_b   1.000
_cell.length_c   1.000
_cell.angle_alpha   90.00
_cell.angle_beta   90.00
_cell.angle_gamma   90.00
#
_symmetry.space_group_name_H-M   'P 1'
#
loop_
_entity.id
_entity.type
_entity.pdbx_description
1 polymer ?
#
loop_
_entity_poly.entity_id
_entity_poly.type
_entity_poly.pdbx_seq_one_letter_code
_entity_poly.pdbx_strand_id
1 'polypeptide(L)'
;MDPATPAEKTKREAYVFLGTTQSLCPECLSVVPAKIIARGDRVYFRKRCPTHGLREDFISSDRKWYDRYDYALPAKKPKKTFVEPKLGCPRDCGLCSDHEQHTCVGVLEITDNCNLNCPVCYAGSGPGQKHKSIAEVFKAIDALVEAEGKPDVL
;
A
#
# COMPACT_ATOMS: atom_id res chain seq x y z
N MET A 1 -52.13 -28.62 15.64
CA MET A 1 -50.68 -28.44 15.90
C MET A 1 -49.98 -28.85 14.64
N ASP A 2 -49.71 -27.88 13.77
CA ASP A 2 -49.04 -28.14 12.49
C ASP A 2 -47.56 -28.48 12.76
N PRO A 3 -47.03 -29.55 12.13
CA PRO A 3 -45.62 -29.90 12.27
C PRO A 3 -44.78 -28.82 11.59
N ALA A 4 -43.88 -28.22 12.37
CA ALA A 4 -42.97 -27.18 11.92
C ALA A 4 -42.18 -27.63 10.67
N THR A 5 -42.25 -26.81 9.63
CA THR A 5 -41.48 -26.96 8.40
C THR A 5 -39.98 -26.97 8.70
N PRO A 6 -39.16 -27.87 8.12
CA PRO A 6 -37.72 -27.89 8.37
C PRO A 6 -37.08 -26.56 7.93
N ALA A 7 -36.37 -25.90 8.84
CA ALA A 7 -35.65 -24.67 8.54
C ALA A 7 -34.65 -24.89 7.39
N GLU A 8 -34.77 -24.07 6.36
CA GLU A 8 -33.91 -24.08 5.18
C GLU A 8 -32.44 -23.92 5.60
N LYS A 9 -31.59 -24.90 5.25
CA LYS A 9 -30.17 -24.90 5.65
C LYS A 9 -29.51 -23.65 5.12
N THR A 10 -29.14 -22.74 6.02
CA THR A 10 -28.55 -21.44 5.69
C THR A 10 -27.31 -21.66 4.82
N LYS A 11 -27.31 -21.11 3.60
CA LYS A 11 -26.23 -21.24 2.62
C LYS A 11 -24.98 -20.55 3.17
N ARG A 12 -24.06 -21.33 3.77
CA ARG A 12 -22.80 -20.80 4.33
C ARG A 12 -21.80 -20.58 3.19
N GLU A 13 -21.24 -19.39 3.12
CA GLU A 13 -20.10 -19.12 2.24
C GLU A 13 -18.88 -19.96 2.69
N ALA A 14 -18.13 -20.50 1.74
CA ALA A 14 -16.98 -21.39 1.99
C ALA A 14 -15.70 -20.61 2.33
N TYR A 15 -15.76 -19.64 3.25
CA TYR A 15 -14.59 -18.91 3.75
C TYR A 15 -14.74 -18.48 5.21
N VAL A 16 -13.61 -18.26 5.88
CA VAL A 16 -13.53 -17.64 7.21
C VAL A 16 -13.19 -16.16 7.05
N PHE A 17 -13.94 -15.28 7.70
CA PHE A 17 -13.64 -13.85 7.72
C PHE A 17 -12.55 -13.55 8.76
N LEU A 18 -11.47 -12.89 8.33
CA LEU A 18 -10.35 -12.52 9.21
C LEU A 18 -10.37 -11.02 9.58
N GLY A 19 -10.93 -10.16 8.73
CA GLY A 19 -10.98 -8.72 8.99
C GLY A 19 -11.34 -7.91 7.75
N THR A 20 -11.25 -6.59 7.87
CA THR A 20 -11.47 -5.65 6.76
C THR A 20 -10.25 -4.79 6.52
N THR A 21 -10.06 -4.38 5.28
CA THR A 21 -9.05 -3.40 4.88
C THR A 21 -9.55 -2.63 3.66
N GLN A 22 -8.73 -1.71 3.14
CA GLN A 22 -8.92 -1.12 1.82
C GLN A 22 -7.94 -1.76 0.83
N SER A 23 -8.31 -1.75 -0.45
CA SER A 23 -7.46 -2.26 -1.53
C SER A 23 -7.71 -1.46 -2.81
N LEU A 24 -6.79 -1.52 -3.77
CA LEU A 24 -6.94 -0.84 -5.06
C LEU A 24 -7.60 -1.75 -6.08
N CYS A 25 -8.59 -1.26 -6.82
CA CYS A 25 -9.05 -1.94 -8.04
C CYS A 25 -7.87 -2.02 -9.03
N PRO A 26 -7.51 -3.21 -9.55
CA PRO A 26 -6.35 -3.33 -10.42
C PRO A 26 -6.58 -2.75 -11.82
N GLU A 27 -7.83 -2.50 -12.21
CA GLU A 27 -8.16 -1.89 -13.49
C GLU A 27 -8.12 -0.34 -13.44
N CYS A 28 -8.76 0.29 -12.44
CA CYS A 28 -8.84 1.76 -12.35
C CYS A 28 -8.14 2.40 -11.15
N LEU A 29 -7.47 1.60 -10.32
CA LEU A 29 -6.73 2.04 -9.12
C LEU A 29 -7.56 2.81 -8.09
N SER A 30 -8.89 2.71 -8.15
CA SER A 30 -9.76 3.27 -7.12
C SER A 30 -9.63 2.50 -5.81
N VAL A 31 -9.59 3.21 -4.69
CA VAL A 31 -9.61 2.62 -3.34
C VAL A 31 -10.99 2.05 -3.07
N VAL A 32 -11.06 0.78 -2.72
CA VAL A 32 -12.32 0.04 -2.47
C VAL A 32 -12.24 -0.73 -1.15
N PRO A 33 -13.36 -0.90 -0.44
CA PRO A 33 -13.40 -1.76 0.75
C PRO A 33 -13.14 -3.22 0.36
N ALA A 34 -12.37 -3.91 1.20
CA ALA A 34 -12.01 -5.31 1.03
C ALA A 34 -12.22 -6.09 2.32
N LYS A 35 -12.73 -7.31 2.20
CA LYS A 35 -12.72 -8.32 3.26
C LYS A 35 -11.45 -9.15 3.13
N ILE A 36 -10.78 -9.38 4.24
CA ILE A 36 -9.72 -10.37 4.36
C ILE A 36 -10.40 -11.70 4.68
N ILE A 37 -10.27 -12.67 3.79
CA ILE A 37 -10.92 -13.99 3.92
C ILE A 37 -9.89 -15.11 3.81
N ALA A 38 -10.12 -16.20 4.54
CA ALA A 38 -9.35 -17.42 4.44
C ALA A 38 -10.17 -18.56 3.81
N ARG A 39 -9.57 -19.27 2.85
CA ARG A 39 -10.08 -20.54 2.31
C ARG A 39 -9.04 -21.62 2.49
N GLY A 40 -9.30 -22.55 3.41
CA GLY A 40 -8.26 -23.46 3.89
C GLY A 40 -7.13 -22.66 4.52
N ASP A 41 -5.92 -22.86 4.03
CA ASP A 41 -4.72 -22.17 4.52
C ASP A 41 -4.34 -20.92 3.71
N ARG A 42 -5.11 -20.57 2.67
CA ARG A 42 -4.82 -19.42 1.80
C ARG A 42 -5.65 -18.20 2.20
N VAL A 43 -5.03 -17.02 2.13
CA VAL A 43 -5.66 -15.72 2.43
C VAL A 43 -5.87 -14.91 1.15
N TYR A 44 -7.05 -14.29 1.06
CA TYR A 44 -7.46 -13.47 -0.08
C TYR A 44 -8.07 -12.15 0.38
N PHE A 45 -7.91 -11.10 -0.44
CA PHE A 45 -8.71 -9.88 -0.33
C PHE A 45 -9.90 -9.94 -1.28
N ARG A 46 -11.10 -10.09 -0.73
CA ARG A 46 -12.36 -10.02 -1.47
C ARG A 46 -12.89 -8.60 -1.48
N LYS A 47 -12.88 -7.96 -2.64
CA LYS A 47 -13.23 -6.55 -2.84
C LYS A 47 -14.20 -6.36 -3.98
N ARG A 48 -14.93 -5.24 -4.00
CA ARG A 48 -15.86 -4.91 -5.08
C ARG A 48 -15.61 -3.48 -5.55
N CYS A 49 -15.19 -3.34 -6.81
CA CYS A 49 -15.14 -2.06 -7.51
C CYS A 49 -16.55 -1.73 -8.04
N PRO A 50 -17.04 -0.48 -7.87
CA PRO A 50 -18.30 -0.04 -8.47
C PRO A 50 -18.32 -0.18 -10.00
N THR A 51 -17.17 -0.04 -10.66
CA THR A 51 -17.04 -0.09 -12.12
C THR A 51 -16.67 -1.49 -12.63
N HIS A 52 -15.74 -2.17 -11.96
CA HIS A 52 -15.16 -3.44 -12.46
C HIS A 52 -15.66 -4.70 -11.72
N GLY A 53 -16.54 -4.54 -10.73
CA GLY A 53 -17.23 -5.66 -10.07
C GLY A 53 -16.44 -6.34 -8.94
N LEU A 54 -16.86 -7.58 -8.62
CA LEU A 54 -16.29 -8.38 -7.54
C LEU A 54 -14.97 -9.02 -7.98
N ARG A 55 -13.97 -8.96 -7.11
CA ARG A 55 -12.67 -9.58 -7.33
C ARG A 55 -12.09 -10.14 -6.03
N GLU A 56 -11.29 -11.18 -6.17
CA GLU A 56 -10.50 -11.75 -5.09
C GLU A 56 -9.03 -11.80 -5.50
N ASP A 57 -8.18 -11.17 -4.72
CA ASP A 57 -6.73 -11.21 -4.92
C ASP A 57 -6.09 -12.15 -3.89
N PHE A 58 -5.16 -12.97 -4.34
CA PHE A 58 -4.37 -13.85 -3.48
C PHE A 58 -3.32 -13.04 -2.71
N ILE A 59 -3.23 -13.28 -1.40
CA ILE A 59 -2.36 -12.52 -0.49
C ILE A 59 -1.30 -13.41 0.17
N SER A 60 -1.71 -14.58 0.65
CA SER A 60 -0.78 -15.51 1.32
C SER A 60 -1.20 -16.96 1.08
N SER A 61 -0.22 -17.84 0.92
CA SER A 61 -0.43 -19.29 0.87
C SER A 61 -0.56 -19.93 2.24
N ASP A 62 -0.19 -19.21 3.31
CA ASP A 62 -0.16 -19.68 4.69
C ASP A 62 -0.90 -18.66 5.57
N ARG A 63 -1.98 -19.13 6.21
CA ARG A 63 -2.84 -18.31 7.07
C ARG A 63 -2.15 -17.98 8.38
N LYS A 64 -1.38 -18.92 8.94
CA LYS A 64 -0.65 -18.71 10.20
C LYS A 64 0.46 -17.68 10.02
N TRP A 65 1.08 -17.65 8.84
CA TRP A 65 2.04 -16.60 8.49
C TRP A 65 1.37 -15.23 8.36
N TYR A 66 0.20 -15.16 7.71
CA TYR A 66 -0.54 -13.90 7.54
C TYR A 66 -0.97 -13.28 8.89
N ASP A 67 -1.44 -14.09 9.83
CA ASP A 67 -1.89 -13.65 11.15
C ASP A 67 -0.74 -13.46 12.17
N ARG A 68 0.52 -13.45 11.71
CA ARG A 68 1.70 -13.32 12.60
C ARG A 68 1.97 -11.85 12.94
N TYR A 69 1.90 -11.50 14.22
CA TYR A 69 2.19 -10.16 14.73
C TYR A 69 3.49 -10.07 15.55
N ASP A 70 4.33 -11.11 15.56
CA ASP A 70 5.57 -11.17 16.36
C ASP A 70 6.54 -9.99 16.11
N TYR A 71 6.46 -9.39 14.92
CA TYR A 71 7.31 -8.27 14.49
C TYR A 71 6.51 -6.95 14.37
N ALA A 72 5.26 -6.91 14.83
CA ALA A 72 4.47 -5.70 14.82
C ALA A 72 5.02 -4.72 15.86
N LEU A 73 5.66 -3.66 15.38
CA LEU A 73 6.14 -2.55 16.20
C LEU A 73 5.17 -1.38 16.10
N PRO A 74 5.08 -0.53 17.15
CA PRO A 74 4.35 0.72 17.05
C PRO A 74 4.83 1.57 15.86
N ALA A 75 3.91 2.35 15.30
CA ALA A 75 4.21 3.33 14.28
C ALA A 75 5.37 4.23 14.72
N LYS A 76 6.38 4.38 13.86
CA LYS A 76 7.52 5.28 14.08
C LYS A 76 7.37 6.42 13.09
N LYS A 77 6.78 7.53 13.52
CA LYS A 77 6.49 8.67 12.63
C LYS A 77 7.75 9.49 12.33
N PRO A 78 7.84 10.15 11.15
CA PRO A 78 8.87 11.15 10.90
C PRO A 78 8.70 12.33 11.87
N LYS A 79 9.80 13.07 12.13
CA LYS A 79 9.78 14.26 12.99
C LYS A 79 9.02 15.41 12.34
N LYS A 80 9.11 15.52 11.01
CA LYS A 80 8.40 16.51 10.22
C LYS A 80 7.72 15.84 9.02
N THR A 81 6.50 16.29 8.76
CA THR A 81 5.71 15.95 7.59
C THR A 81 5.59 17.18 6.69
N PHE A 82 5.39 16.97 5.39
CA PHE A 82 5.37 18.03 4.38
C PHE A 82 4.03 18.18 3.68
N VAL A 83 3.10 17.25 3.90
CA VAL A 83 1.84 17.17 3.17
C VAL A 83 0.69 16.97 4.15
N GLU A 84 -0.32 17.81 4.05
CA GLU A 84 -1.61 17.55 4.69
C GLU A 84 -2.51 16.76 3.72
N PRO A 85 -3.03 15.57 4.13
CA PRO A 85 -3.88 14.75 3.28
C PRO A 85 -5.17 15.46 2.86
N LYS A 86 -5.64 15.19 1.64
CA LYS A 86 -6.89 15.71 1.07
C LYS A 86 -7.77 14.61 0.47
N LEU A 87 -7.17 13.73 -0.32
CA LEU A 87 -7.73 12.55 -0.98
C LEU A 87 -7.47 11.25 -0.18
N GLY A 88 -6.57 11.26 0.81
CA GLY A 88 -6.24 10.15 1.69
C GLY A 88 -5.19 9.18 1.10
N CYS A 89 -4.84 8.13 1.87
CA CYS A 89 -3.91 7.09 1.44
C CYS A 89 -4.55 6.20 0.34
N PRO A 90 -3.84 5.88 -0.77
CA PRO A 90 -2.44 6.20 -1.09
C PRO A 90 -2.27 7.45 -1.97
N ARG A 91 -3.33 8.23 -2.20
CA ARG A 91 -3.35 9.32 -3.19
C ARG A 91 -2.56 10.56 -2.75
N ASP A 92 -2.48 10.82 -1.45
CA ASP A 92 -1.60 11.86 -0.87
C ASP A 92 -0.46 11.26 -0.04
N CYS A 93 -0.11 10.00 -0.31
CA CYS A 93 0.98 9.35 0.40
C CYS A 93 2.33 9.96 -0.06
N GLY A 94 2.77 10.97 0.68
CA GLY A 94 4.16 11.35 0.88
C GLY A 94 4.46 11.23 2.37
N LEU A 95 5.50 11.91 2.88
CA LEU A 95 5.66 12.13 4.32
C LEU A 95 4.53 13.06 4.83
N CYS A 96 3.28 12.57 4.83
CA CYS A 96 2.07 13.29 5.21
C CYS A 96 1.79 13.16 6.71
N SER A 97 0.91 14.01 7.26
CA SER A 97 0.58 13.99 8.70
C SER A 97 -0.02 12.66 9.19
N ASP A 98 -0.65 11.89 8.30
CA ASP A 98 -1.16 10.53 8.57
C ASP A 98 -0.09 9.42 8.38
N HIS A 99 1.13 9.75 7.97
CA HIS A 99 2.17 8.75 7.70
C HIS A 99 2.67 8.08 8.99
N GLU A 100 2.62 6.75 9.04
CA GLU A 100 2.88 5.96 10.25
C GLU A 100 4.28 5.32 10.30
N GLN A 101 5.12 5.56 9.29
CA GLN A 101 6.47 5.02 9.21
C GLN A 101 7.49 6.12 8.93
N HIS A 102 8.72 5.96 9.41
CA HIS A 102 9.80 6.89 9.16
C HIS A 102 10.56 6.43 7.92
N THR A 103 11.33 7.31 7.31
CA THR A 103 12.13 6.97 6.14
C THR A 103 13.32 6.10 6.57
N CYS A 104 13.19 4.78 6.45
CA CYS A 104 14.29 3.86 6.74
C CYS A 104 15.44 4.00 5.72
N VAL A 105 15.11 4.15 4.43
CA VAL A 105 16.07 4.31 3.34
C VAL A 105 15.50 5.31 2.34
N GLY A 106 16.21 6.42 2.13
CA GLY A 106 15.89 7.38 1.08
C GLY A 106 16.60 7.01 -0.22
N VAL A 107 15.86 6.98 -1.32
CA VAL A 107 16.44 6.85 -2.67
C VAL A 107 16.27 8.21 -3.35
N LEU A 108 17.39 8.88 -3.63
CA LEU A 108 17.41 10.17 -4.29
C LEU A 108 17.92 10.03 -5.72
N GLU A 109 17.05 10.33 -6.67
CA GLU A 109 17.42 10.40 -8.08
C GLU A 109 18.24 11.68 -8.32
N ILE A 110 19.44 11.54 -8.87
CA ILE A 110 20.27 12.69 -9.28
C ILE A 110 20.06 13.08 -10.75
N THR A 111 19.44 12.20 -11.53
CA THR A 111 19.13 12.41 -12.93
C THR A 111 17.95 11.57 -13.36
N ASP A 112 17.14 12.13 -14.25
CA ASP A 112 16.07 11.45 -14.95
C ASP A 112 16.54 10.99 -16.34
N ASN A 113 17.79 11.29 -16.73
CA ASN A 113 18.39 10.95 -18.02
C ASN A 113 18.94 9.52 -18.02
N CYS A 114 18.45 8.71 -18.95
CA CYS A 114 18.94 7.36 -19.21
C CYS A 114 19.06 7.19 -20.73
N ASN A 115 20.12 6.54 -21.23
CA ASN A 115 20.26 6.29 -22.67
C ASN A 115 19.36 5.13 -23.18
N LEU A 116 18.46 4.63 -22.34
CA LEU A 116 17.48 3.58 -22.64
C LEU A 116 16.05 4.11 -22.49
N ASN A 117 15.11 3.49 -23.20
CA ASN A 117 13.68 3.78 -23.10
C ASN A 117 12.91 2.49 -22.76
N CYS A 118 13.20 1.90 -21.59
CA CYS A 118 12.66 0.60 -21.20
C CYS A 118 11.16 0.71 -20.87
N PRO A 119 10.29 -0.17 -21.42
CA PRO A 119 8.84 -0.14 -21.14
C PRO A 119 8.48 -0.47 -19.68
N VAL A 120 9.45 -0.95 -18.90
CA VAL A 120 9.31 -1.33 -17.49
C VAL A 120 10.04 -0.36 -16.54
N CYS A 121 10.47 0.81 -17.03
CA CYS A 121 11.22 1.76 -16.21
C CYS A 121 10.34 2.32 -15.09
N TYR A 122 10.64 1.97 -13.84
CA TYR A 122 9.94 2.49 -12.67
C TYR A 122 10.15 4.00 -12.48
N ALA A 123 11.36 4.50 -12.74
CA ALA A 123 11.73 5.92 -12.57
C ALA A 123 11.25 6.83 -13.72
N GLY A 124 10.66 6.26 -14.79
CA GLY A 124 10.25 7.03 -15.98
C GLY A 124 11.40 7.74 -16.71
N SER A 125 12.65 7.35 -16.43
CA SER A 125 13.84 7.95 -17.02
C SER A 125 13.96 7.65 -18.52
N GLY A 126 14.63 8.53 -19.26
CA GLY A 126 14.84 8.33 -20.69
C GLY A 126 15.81 9.33 -21.34
N PRO A 127 16.10 9.18 -22.65
CA PRO A 127 17.13 9.98 -23.29
C PRO A 127 16.74 11.46 -23.36
N GLY A 128 17.67 12.34 -22.99
CA GLY A 128 17.46 13.80 -23.05
C GLY A 128 16.64 14.37 -21.89
N GLN A 129 16.33 13.57 -20.87
CA GLN A 129 15.69 14.04 -19.65
C GLN A 129 16.67 14.84 -18.78
N LYS A 130 16.16 15.41 -17.68
CA LYS A 130 16.91 16.40 -16.88
C LYS A 130 17.95 15.73 -15.98
N HIS A 131 19.07 16.41 -15.81
CA HIS A 131 19.96 16.20 -14.66
C HIS A 131 19.54 17.17 -13.57
N LYS A 132 19.42 16.70 -12.32
CA LYS A 132 19.11 17.60 -11.22
C LYS A 132 20.33 18.46 -10.94
N SER A 133 20.11 19.75 -10.72
CA SER A 133 21.17 20.64 -10.27
C SER A 133 21.65 20.24 -8.88
N ILE A 134 22.89 20.59 -8.56
CA ILE A 134 23.44 20.37 -7.21
C ILE A 134 22.55 21.03 -6.14
N ALA A 135 21.97 22.20 -6.44
CA ALA A 135 21.05 22.89 -5.53
C ALA A 135 19.77 22.09 -5.25
N GLU A 136 19.21 21.43 -6.27
CA GLU A 136 18.04 20.55 -6.10
C GLU A 136 18.39 19.31 -5.28
N VAL A 137 19.56 18.71 -5.53
CA VAL A 137 20.05 17.57 -4.77
C VAL A 137 20.22 17.93 -3.29
N PHE A 138 20.89 19.04 -2.97
CA PHE A 138 21.03 19.49 -1.59
C PHE A 138 19.68 19.79 -0.94
N LYS A 139 18.77 20.46 -1.65
CA LYS A 139 17.41 20.73 -1.13
C LYS A 139 16.67 19.44 -0.78
N ALA A 140 16.81 18.38 -1.57
CA ALA A 140 16.19 17.09 -1.30
C ALA A 140 16.81 16.39 -0.08
N ILE A 141 18.15 16.44 0.05
CA ILE A 141 18.86 15.92 1.22
C ILE A 141 18.45 16.69 2.48
N ASP A 142 18.41 18.02 2.42
CA ASP A 142 18.01 18.87 3.54
C ASP A 142 16.58 18.56 4.00
N ALA A 143 15.66 18.33 3.06
CA ALA A 143 14.29 17.92 3.39
C ALA A 143 14.23 16.55 4.08
N LEU A 144 15.04 15.58 3.64
CA LEU A 144 15.14 14.26 4.30
C LEU A 144 15.71 14.40 5.72
N VAL A 145 16.76 15.21 5.88
CA VAL A 145 17.36 15.51 7.20
C VAL A 145 16.36 16.25 8.09
N GLU A 146 15.55 17.16 7.55
CA GLU A 146 14.52 17.84 8.33
C GLU A 146 13.42 16.87 8.81
N ALA A 147 13.03 15.90 7.98
CA ALA A 147 12.04 14.89 8.33
C ALA A 147 12.51 13.86 9.36
N GLU A 148 13.76 13.39 9.26
CA GLU A 148 14.27 12.27 10.07
C GLU A 148 15.23 12.75 11.19
N GLY A 149 15.78 13.94 11.04
CA GLY A 149 16.75 14.61 11.90
C GLY A 149 18.20 14.18 11.71
N LYS A 150 18.47 12.92 11.38
CA LYS A 150 19.81 12.46 10.98
C LYS A 150 19.72 11.31 9.97
N PRO A 151 20.57 11.27 8.93
CA PRO A 151 20.71 10.09 8.09
C PRO A 151 21.48 9.01 8.86
N ASP A 152 20.98 7.77 8.85
CA ASP A 152 21.63 6.65 9.56
C ASP A 152 22.81 6.06 8.76
N VAL A 153 22.82 6.20 7.44
CA VAL A 153 23.89 5.78 6.53
C VAL A 153 24.05 6.84 5.43
N LEU A 154 25.29 7.29 5.18
CA LEU A 154 25.66 8.18 4.08
C LEU A 154 26.54 7.42 3.08
#